data_AF-A0A935VSH7-F1
#
_entry.id   AF-A0A935VSH7-F1
#
_cell.length_a   1.000
_cell.length_b   1.000
_cell.length_c   1.000
_cell.angle_alpha   90.00
_cell.angle_beta   90.00
_cell.angle_gamma   90.00
#
_symmetry.space_group_name_H-M   'P 1'
#
loop_
_entity.id
_entity.type
_entity.pdbx_description
1 polymer ?
#
loop_
_entity_poly.entity_id
_entity_poly.type
_entity_poly.pdbx_seq_one_letter_code
_entity_poly.pdbx_strand_id
1 'polypeptide(L)'
;MLEILALIYFTKKIGILALQKGLKPGIWKLYTILAWFGAEIVGILIGFAAFGQENTIGAVLVGLACAVPSAFIVRSALNKKPDALDDDINKIGVRDLYP
;
A
#
# COMPACT_ATOMS: atom_id res chain seq x y z
N MET A 1 -8.25 -12.14 12.67
CA MET A 1 -9.23 -12.81 11.78
C MET A 1 -9.89 -11.81 10.83
N LEU A 2 -10.35 -10.65 11.31
CA LEU A 2 -10.86 -9.56 10.44
C LEU A 2 -9.78 -8.88 9.60
N GLU A 3 -8.53 -8.86 10.07
CA GLU A 3 -7.38 -8.27 9.35
C GLU A 3 -7.18 -8.94 7.98
N ILE A 4 -7.41 -10.25 7.89
CA ILE A 4 -7.24 -11.00 6.64
C ILE A 4 -8.27 -10.55 5.59
N LEU A 5 -9.52 -10.31 5.99
CA LEU A 5 -10.55 -9.80 5.08
C LEU A 5 -10.21 -8.39 4.57
N ALA A 6 -9.72 -7.53 5.47
CA ALA A 6 -9.25 -6.20 5.11
C ALA A 6 -8.04 -6.27 4.14
N LEU A 7 -7.07 -7.14 4.43
CA LEU A 7 -5.91 -7.38 3.56
C LEU A 7 -6.31 -7.88 2.17
N ILE A 8 -7.25 -8.82 2.06
CA ILE A 8 -7.75 -9.30 0.77
C ILE A 8 -8.40 -8.14 -0.01
N TYR A 9 -9.19 -7.31 0.65
CA TYR A 9 -9.80 -6.14 0.01
C TYR A 9 -8.75 -5.13 -0.47
N PHE A 10 -7.81 -4.75 0.39
CA PHE A 10 -6.77 -3.77 0.06
C PHE A 10 -5.82 -4.28 -1.02
N THR A 11 -5.36 -5.53 -0.93
CA THR A 11 -4.45 -6.13 -1.92
C THR A 11 -5.12 -6.24 -3.29
N LYS A 12 -6.44 -6.53 -3.37
CA LYS A 12 -7.19 -6.48 -4.63
C LYS A 12 -7.19 -5.07 -5.23
N LYS A 13 -7.53 -4.05 -4.44
CA LYS A 13 -7.53 -2.64 -4.89
C LYS A 13 -6.14 -2.17 -5.34
N ILE A 14 -5.11 -2.46 -4.57
CA ILE A 14 -3.71 -2.11 -4.90
C ILE A 14 -3.27 -2.83 -6.19
N GLY A 15 -3.64 -4.10 -6.35
CA GLY A 15 -3.31 -4.87 -7.55
C GLY A 15 -3.94 -4.28 -8.82
N ILE A 16 -5.20 -3.87 -8.76
CA ILE A 16 -5.88 -3.20 -9.88
C ILE A 16 -5.20 -1.87 -10.20
N LEU A 17 -4.89 -1.06 -9.19
CA LEU A 17 -4.20 0.21 -9.36
C LEU A 17 -2.80 0.01 -9.97
N ALA A 18 -2.07 -1.02 -9.54
CA ALA A 18 -0.75 -1.32 -10.08
C ALA A 18 -0.83 -1.70 -11.56
N LEU A 19 -1.86 -2.47 -11.94
CA LEU A 19 -2.12 -2.84 -13.33
C LEU A 19 -2.40 -1.59 -14.18
N GLN A 20 -3.24 -0.67 -13.70
CA GLN A 20 -3.52 0.62 -14.38
C GLN A 20 -2.24 1.45 -14.59
N LYS A 21 -1.31 1.37 -13.64
CA LYS A 21 0.01 2.04 -13.71
C LYS A 21 1.03 1.26 -14.56
N GLY A 22 0.67 0.16 -15.21
CA GLY A 22 1.58 -0.69 -15.98
C GLY A 22 2.60 -1.47 -15.14
N LEU A 23 2.37 -1.59 -13.84
CA LEU A 23 3.27 -2.25 -12.88
C LEU A 23 2.79 -3.67 -12.57
N LYS A 24 3.73 -4.55 -12.20
CA LYS A 24 3.43 -5.94 -11.84
C LYS A 24 2.59 -6.01 -10.56
N PRO A 25 1.30 -6.43 -10.61
CA PRO A 25 0.41 -6.40 -9.44
C PRO A 25 0.88 -7.26 -8.27
N GLY A 26 1.56 -8.38 -8.55
CA GLY A 26 2.06 -9.30 -7.52
C GLY A 26 3.03 -8.64 -6.54
N ILE A 27 3.94 -7.80 -7.05
CA ILE A 27 4.94 -7.10 -6.22
C ILE A 27 4.25 -6.10 -5.28
N TRP A 28 3.28 -5.35 -5.80
CA TRP A 28 2.56 -4.35 -5.00
C TRP A 28 1.63 -4.96 -3.96
N LYS A 29 1.05 -6.13 -4.26
CA LYS A 29 0.32 -6.93 -3.27
C LYS A 29 1.25 -7.39 -2.14
N LEU A 30 2.45 -7.88 -2.47
CA LEU A 30 3.45 -8.25 -1.48
C LEU A 30 3.87 -7.06 -0.61
N TYR A 31 4.15 -5.91 -1.21
CA TYR A 31 4.46 -4.68 -0.46
C TYR A 31 3.33 -4.25 0.48
N THR A 32 2.07 -4.43 0.09
CA THR A 32 0.93 -4.13 0.96
C THR A 32 0.93 -5.06 2.19
N ILE A 33 1.18 -6.35 1.99
CA ILE A 33 1.24 -7.33 3.08
C ILE A 33 2.42 -7.02 4.01
N LEU A 34 3.61 -6.76 3.47
CA LEU A 34 4.80 -6.41 4.25
C LEU A 34 4.62 -5.10 5.01
N ALA A 35 4.02 -4.08 4.39
CA ALA A 35 3.72 -2.81 5.05
C ALA A 35 2.69 -2.99 6.18
N TRP A 36 1.70 -3.87 6.00
CA TRP A 36 0.72 -4.18 7.03
C TRP A 36 1.38 -4.81 8.25
N PHE A 37 2.07 -5.93 8.08
CA PHE A 37 2.76 -6.62 9.17
C PHE A 37 3.85 -5.74 9.80
N GLY A 38 4.61 -5.01 8.98
CA GLY A 38 5.63 -4.08 9.48
C GLY A 38 5.04 -2.98 10.35
N ALA A 39 3.89 -2.43 9.96
CA ALA A 39 3.21 -1.40 10.74
C ALA A 39 2.60 -1.94 12.04
N GLU A 40 2.14 -3.18 12.07
CA GLU A 40 1.68 -3.83 13.31
C GLU A 40 2.83 -3.95 14.31
N ILE A 41 4.00 -4.45 13.87
CA ILE A 41 5.17 -4.59 14.74
C ILE A 41 5.61 -3.22 15.26
N VAL A 42 5.75 -2.23 14.37
CA VAL A 42 6.15 -0.87 14.76
C VAL A 42 5.11 -0.25 15.70
N GLY A 43 3.81 -0.43 15.43
CA GLY A 43 2.74 0.08 16.29
C GLY A 43 2.72 -0.58 17.67
N ILE A 44 3.01 -1.88 17.77
CA ILE A 44 3.18 -2.57 19.06
C ILE A 44 4.35 -1.99 19.84
N LEU A 45 5.50 -1.77 19.19
CA LEU A 45 6.67 -1.16 19.83
C LEU A 45 6.36 0.26 20.33
N ILE A 46 5.66 1.07 19.53
CA ILE A 46 5.18 2.40 19.93
C ILE A 46 4.21 2.28 21.11
N GLY A 47 3.30 1.33 21.08
CA GLY A 47 2.34 1.09 22.14
C GLY A 47 3.00 0.70 23.46
N PHE A 48 4.01 -0.17 23.44
CA PHE A 48 4.80 -0.48 24.64
C PHE A 48 5.60 0.72 25.14
N ALA A 49 6.16 1.52 24.23
CA ALA A 49 6.87 2.74 24.61
C ALA A 49 5.94 3.78 25.24
N ALA A 50 4.68 3.84 24.82
CA ALA A 50 3.69 4.81 25.32
C ALA A 50 2.98 4.37 26.61
N PHE A 51 2.67 3.08 26.75
CA PHE A 51 1.81 2.56 27.83
C PHE A 51 2.50 1.60 28.81
N GLY A 52 3.79 1.31 28.62
CA GLY A 52 4.52 0.31 29.41
C GLY A 52 4.30 -1.12 28.91
N GLN A 53 5.18 -2.04 29.33
CA GLN A 53 5.14 -3.44 28.90
C GLN A 53 3.98 -4.22 29.55
N GLU A 54 3.51 -3.76 30.71
CA GLU A 54 2.35 -4.32 31.41
C GLU A 54 1.04 -4.17 30.61
N ASN A 55 0.91 -3.14 29.76
CA ASN A 55 -0.30 -2.90 28.97
C ASN A 55 -0.21 -3.53 27.57
N THR A 56 -0.12 -4.85 27.53
CA THR A 56 -0.06 -5.63 26.28
C THR A 56 -1.26 -5.43 25.37
N ILE A 57 -2.46 -5.30 25.95
CA ILE A 57 -3.70 -5.05 25.20
C ILE A 57 -3.63 -3.70 24.50
N GLY A 58 -3.22 -2.65 25.21
CA GLY A 58 -3.03 -1.32 24.65
C GLY A 58 -2.02 -1.33 23.49
N ALA A 59 -0.89 -2.04 23.65
CA ALA A 59 0.13 -2.12 22.61
C ALA A 59 -0.37 -2.82 21.33
N VAL A 60 -1.12 -3.92 21.47
CA VAL A 60 -1.73 -4.63 20.34
C VAL A 60 -2.75 -3.75 19.62
N LEU A 61 -3.58 -3.01 20.36
CA LEU A 61 -4.56 -2.09 19.75
C LEU A 61 -3.90 -0.98 18.94
N VAL A 62 -2.78 -0.43 19.42
CA VAL A 62 -1.98 0.55 18.64
C VAL A 62 -1.42 -0.11 17.38
N GLY A 63 -0.88 -1.33 17.48
CA GLY A 63 -0.43 -2.11 16.33
C GLY A 63 -1.50 -2.24 15.24
N LEU A 64 -2.70 -2.66 15.62
CA LEU A 64 -3.84 -2.81 14.71
C LEU A 64 -4.29 -1.47 14.12
N ALA A 65 -4.28 -0.40 14.92
CA ALA A 65 -4.61 0.95 14.45
C ALA A 65 -3.58 1.47 13.42
N CYS A 66 -2.31 1.11 13.57
CA CYS A 66 -1.22 1.46 12.63
C CYS A 66 -1.27 0.66 11.32
N ALA A 67 -1.89 -0.53 11.31
CA ALA A 67 -1.93 -1.40 10.14
C ALA A 67 -2.77 -0.83 8.98
N VAL A 68 -3.92 -0.21 9.27
CA VAL A 68 -4.80 0.35 8.23
C VAL A 68 -4.13 1.50 7.46
N PRO A 69 -3.55 2.52 8.10
CA PRO A 69 -2.84 3.60 7.42
C PRO A 69 -1.69 3.13 6.52
N SER A 70 -1.02 2.02 6.85
CA SER A 70 0.11 1.54 6.03
C SER A 70 -0.32 1.12 4.63
N ALA A 71 -1.52 0.53 4.48
CA ALA A 71 -2.10 0.24 3.17
C ALA A 71 -2.40 1.52 2.36
N PHE A 72 -2.79 2.61 3.02
CA PHE A 72 -2.99 3.91 2.36
C PHE A 72 -1.66 4.54 1.92
N ILE A 73 -0.58 4.36 2.69
CA ILE A 73 0.76 4.81 2.31
C ILE A 73 1.21 4.10 1.03
N VAL A 74 1.04 2.78 0.94
CA VAL A 74 1.38 2.02 -0.28
C VAL A 74 0.54 2.50 -1.46
N ARG A 75 -0.76 2.73 -1.27
CA ARG A 75 -1.64 3.29 -2.30
C ARG A 75 -1.18 4.67 -2.78
N SER A 76 -0.80 5.54 -1.86
CA SER A 76 -0.29 6.88 -2.18
C SER A 76 1.04 6.82 -2.94
N ALA A 77 1.95 5.94 -2.53
CA ALA A 77 3.21 5.70 -3.24
C ALA A 77 2.98 5.18 -4.68
N LEU A 78 1.95 4.37 -4.89
CA LEU A 78 1.57 3.85 -6.19
C LEU A 78 0.91 4.92 -7.08
N ASN A 79 0.06 5.77 -6.50
CA ASN A 79 -0.58 6.88 -7.21
C ASN A 79 0.41 7.91 -7.76
N LYS A 80 1.56 8.10 -7.08
CA LYS A 80 2.63 9.01 -7.53
C LYS A 80 3.38 8.50 -8.77
N LYS A 81 3.15 7.26 -9.21
CA LYS A 81 3.78 6.72 -10.42
C LYS A 81 2.98 7.15 -11.66
N PRO A 82 3.66 7.40 -12.79
CA PRO A 82 3.01 7.77 -14.04
C PRO A 82 2.03 6.67 -14.47
N ASP A 83 0.94 7.07 -15.11
CA ASP A 83 -0.01 6.14 -15.71
C ASP A 83 0.55 5.61 -17.03
N ALA A 84 0.54 4.29 -17.20
CA ALA A 84 1.04 3.67 -18.43
C ALA A 84 0.23 4.08 -19.67
N LEU A 85 -1.05 4.45 -19.48
CA LEU A 85 -1.92 4.92 -20.56
C LEU A 85 -1.57 6.33 -21.06
N ASP A 86 -0.91 7.15 -20.23
CA ASP A 86 -0.52 8.52 -20.60
C ASP A 86 0.76 8.52 -21.46
N ASP A 87 1.67 7.55 -21.23
CA ASP A 87 2.89 7.39 -22.01
C ASP A 87 2.64 6.90 -23.45
N ASP A 88 1.60 6.10 -23.68
CA ASP A 88 1.26 5.61 -25.03
C ASP A 88 0.66 6.72 -25.91
N ILE A 89 -0.15 7.62 -25.36
CA ILE A 89 -0.71 8.77 -26.11
C ILE A 89 0.42 9.73 -26.55
N ASN A 90 1.40 9.99 -25.66
CA ASN A 90 2.56 10.84 -25.97
C ASN A 90 3.50 10.24 -27.03
N LYS A 91 3.46 8.93 -27.29
CA LYS A 91 4.26 8.28 -28.34
C LYS A 91 3.61 8.32 -29.73
N ILE A 92 2.29 8.53 -29.81
CA ILE A 92 1.54 8.53 -31.07
C ILE A 92 1.62 9.91 -31.78
N GLY A 93 1.96 10.99 -31.05
CA GLY A 93 1.73 12.36 -31.51
C GLY A 93 2.82 13.12 -32.28
N VAL A 94 4.00 12.57 -32.63
CA VAL A 94 5.14 13.46 -33.01
C VAL A 94 5.95 13.06 -34.26
N ARG A 95 5.50 12.13 -35.11
CA ARG A 95 6.25 11.82 -36.36
C ARG A 95 5.48 11.91 -37.66
N ASP A 96 4.15 11.92 -37.61
CA ASP A 96 3.31 11.89 -38.82
C ASP A 96 2.81 13.28 -39.25
N LEU A 97 3.21 14.34 -38.54
CA LEU A 97 2.76 15.74 -38.76
C LEU A 97 3.85 16.66 -39.34
N TYR A 98 5.07 16.17 -39.59
CA TYR A 98 6.08 16.92 -40.33
C TYR A 98 6.15 16.36 -41.76
N PRO A 99 5.86 17.18 -42.80
CA PRO A 99 6.00 16.78 -44.20
C PRO A 99 7.45 16.54 -44.60
#